data_AF-A0A257NQL3-F1
#
_entry.id   AF-A0A257NQL3-F1
#
_cell.length_a   1.000
_cell.length_b   1.000
_cell.length_c   1.000
_cell.angle_alpha   90.00
_cell.angle_beta   90.00
_cell.angle_gamma   90.00
#
_symmetry.space_group_name_H-M   'P 1'
#
loop_
_entity.id
_entity.type
_entity.pdbx_description
1 polymer ?
#
loop_
_entity_poly.entity_id
_entity_poly.type
_entity_poly.pdbx_seq_one_letter_code
_entity_poly.pdbx_strand_id
1 'polypeptide(L)'
;MADHAPGGDAETDPGQDGLVFSPDAFSPDELEAGRKLFASHCEFFYAAQALDHLPEPVGTEIAFAGRSNVGKSSLLNALTARKALARVSHQPGRTRQLNFFQMEAAPIV
;
A
#
# COMPACT_ATOMS: atom_id res chain seq x y z
N MET A 1 -11.83 20.01 -45.89
CA MET A 1 -12.83 18.94 -45.65
C MET A 1 -12.06 17.64 -45.54
N ALA A 2 -11.91 16.95 -44.42
CA ALA A 2 -12.31 17.08 -43.02
C ALA A 2 -11.14 16.42 -42.26
N ASP A 3 -10.48 17.14 -41.38
CA ASP A 3 -10.81 17.30 -39.95
C ASP A 3 -9.90 16.39 -39.11
N HIS A 4 -9.03 17.05 -38.38
CA HIS A 4 -8.06 16.49 -37.46
C HIS A 4 -8.82 16.29 -36.14
N ALA A 5 -9.25 15.07 -35.87
CA ALA A 5 -9.86 14.76 -34.58
C ALA A 5 -8.78 14.74 -33.49
N PRO A 6 -8.80 15.65 -32.49
CA PRO A 6 -8.05 15.44 -31.27
C PRO A 6 -8.79 14.36 -30.48
N GLY A 7 -8.25 13.15 -30.50
CA GLY A 7 -8.80 12.04 -29.74
C GLY A 7 -8.46 12.19 -28.27
N GLY A 8 -9.49 12.49 -27.48
CA GLY A 8 -9.61 12.09 -26.08
C GLY A 8 -8.88 13.00 -25.11
N ASP A 9 -9.63 13.92 -24.53
CA ASP A 9 -9.30 14.59 -23.28
C ASP A 9 -8.75 13.53 -22.31
N ALA A 10 -7.54 13.77 -21.82
CA ALA A 10 -6.99 12.98 -20.73
C ALA A 10 -8.02 13.02 -19.60
N GLU A 11 -8.72 11.89 -19.42
CA GLU A 11 -9.66 11.69 -18.33
C GLU A 11 -8.84 11.82 -17.05
N THR A 12 -8.80 13.03 -16.51
CA THR A 12 -8.20 13.35 -15.24
C THR A 12 -8.93 12.53 -14.19
N ASP A 13 -8.23 11.54 -13.66
CA ASP A 13 -8.64 10.75 -12.52
C ASP A 13 -9.16 11.69 -11.41
N PRO A 14 -10.45 11.66 -11.05
CA PRO A 14 -11.03 12.53 -10.03
C PRO A 14 -10.51 12.24 -8.62
N GLY A 15 -9.59 11.28 -8.43
CA GLY A 15 -8.94 10.97 -7.16
C GLY A 15 -7.61 11.68 -6.89
N GLN A 16 -7.13 12.58 -7.77
CA GLN A 16 -5.87 13.31 -7.59
C GLN A 16 -6.01 14.67 -6.91
N ASP A 17 -7.05 14.88 -6.10
CA ASP A 17 -7.08 16.02 -5.19
C ASP A 17 -6.01 15.84 -4.11
N GLY A 18 -4.84 16.41 -4.40
CA GLY A 18 -3.68 16.67 -3.55
C GLY A 18 -3.74 16.16 -2.13
N LEU A 19 -3.31 14.92 -1.91
CA LEU A 19 -2.79 14.48 -0.62
C LEU A 19 -1.52 15.29 -0.34
N VAL A 20 -1.69 16.51 0.20
CA VAL A 20 -0.58 17.33 0.66
C VAL A 20 -0.13 16.74 1.99
N PHE A 21 0.89 15.88 1.92
CA PHE A 21 1.58 15.43 3.12
C PHE A 21 2.40 16.60 3.70
N SER A 22 2.06 17.03 4.91
CA SER A 22 2.86 17.97 5.69
C SER A 22 3.37 17.25 6.94
N PRO A 23 4.69 17.01 7.05
CA PRO A 23 5.28 16.38 8.24
C PRO A 23 4.99 17.16 9.52
N ASP A 24 4.93 18.49 9.42
CA ASP A 24 4.69 19.39 10.55
C ASP A 24 3.22 19.39 11.00
N ALA A 25 2.33 18.70 10.28
CA ALA A 25 0.93 18.55 10.67
C ALA A 25 0.71 17.52 11.78
N PHE A 26 1.75 16.74 12.15
CA PHE A 26 1.67 15.72 13.18
C PHE A 26 2.38 16.16 14.46
N SER A 27 1.74 15.95 15.60
CA SER A 27 2.34 16.17 16.90
C SER A 27 3.49 15.18 17.17
N PRO A 28 4.43 15.51 18.08
CA PRO A 28 5.49 14.58 18.47
C PRO A 28 4.97 13.21 18.96
N ASP A 29 3.83 13.20 19.66
CA ASP A 29 3.23 11.98 20.19
C ASP A 29 2.64 11.11 19.07
N GLU A 30 2.01 11.71 18.06
CA GLU A 30 1.52 11.00 16.86
C GLU A 30 2.67 10.42 16.04
N LEU A 31 3.76 11.17 15.88
CA LEU A 31 4.96 10.69 15.19
C LEU A 31 5.59 9.50 15.95
N GLU A 32 5.64 9.57 17.28
CA GLU A 32 6.14 8.47 18.10
C GLU A 32 5.20 7.25 18.09
N ALA A 33 3.88 7.47 18.06
CA ALA A 33 2.90 6.40 17.90
C ALA A 33 3.05 5.70 16.54
N GLY A 34 3.23 6.46 15.46
CA GLY A 34 3.54 5.93 14.14
C GLY A 34 4.86 5.14 14.11
N ARG A 35 5.91 5.66 14.76
CA ARG A 35 7.19 4.93 14.87
C ARG A 35 7.02 3.61 15.61
N LYS A 36 6.26 3.59 16.72
CA LYS A 36 5.96 2.36 17.49
C LYS A 36 5.14 1.38 16.67
N LEU A 37 4.11 1.85 15.96
CA LEU A 37 3.30 1.03 15.04
C LEU A 37 4.19 0.26 14.07
N PHE A 38 5.10 0.95 13.36
CA PHE A 38 5.96 0.32 12.37
C PHE A 38 7.09 -0.54 12.96
N ALA A 39 7.42 -0.34 14.24
CA ALA A 39 8.36 -1.19 14.98
C ALA A 39 7.72 -2.46 15.54
N SER A 40 6.39 -2.56 15.56
CA SER A 40 5.66 -3.74 16.03
C SER A 40 5.93 -5.00 15.20
N HIS A 41 5.56 -6.15 15.77
CA HIS A 41 5.60 -7.41 15.04
C HIS A 41 4.65 -7.36 13.84
N CYS A 42 5.11 -7.75 12.66
CA CYS A 42 4.32 -7.74 11.42
C CYS A 42 4.58 -9.01 10.59
N GLU A 43 3.61 -9.88 10.46
CA GLU A 43 3.78 -11.18 9.81
C GLU A 43 2.87 -11.36 8.59
N PHE A 44 3.24 -12.30 7.72
CA PHE A 44 2.38 -12.71 6.64
C PHE A 44 1.14 -13.42 7.20
N PHE A 45 -0.04 -12.92 6.85
CA PHE A 45 -1.31 -13.44 7.32
C PHE A 45 -1.99 -14.29 6.26
N TYR A 46 -2.16 -13.76 5.05
CA TYR A 46 -2.99 -14.40 4.03
C TYR A 46 -2.61 -13.94 2.61
N ALA A 47 -2.90 -14.78 1.59
CA ALA A 47 -2.76 -14.40 0.19
C ALA A 47 -4.02 -14.77 -0.60
N ALA A 48 -4.84 -13.76 -0.92
CA ALA A 48 -6.06 -13.95 -1.69
C ALA A 48 -5.75 -14.02 -3.19
N GLN A 49 -6.28 -15.03 -3.88
CA GLN A 49 -6.15 -15.18 -5.35
C GLN A 49 -7.31 -14.52 -6.12
N ALA A 50 -8.43 -14.29 -5.46
CA ALA A 50 -9.63 -13.67 -5.99
C ALA A 50 -10.30 -12.81 -4.91
N LEU A 51 -11.11 -11.84 -5.33
CA LEU A 51 -11.84 -10.96 -4.40
C LEU A 51 -12.84 -11.73 -3.53
N ASP A 52 -13.43 -12.80 -4.06
CA ASP A 52 -14.35 -13.67 -3.32
C ASP A 52 -13.65 -14.54 -2.25
N HIS A 53 -12.32 -14.47 -2.19
CA HIS A 53 -11.49 -15.17 -1.20
C HIS A 53 -10.80 -14.19 -0.25
N LEU A 54 -11.29 -12.95 -0.16
CA LEU A 54 -10.80 -12.02 0.85
C LEU A 54 -11.16 -12.52 2.26
N PRO A 55 -10.25 -12.39 3.24
CA PRO A 55 -10.61 -12.56 4.63
C PRO A 55 -11.66 -11.50 5.02
N GLU A 56 -12.40 -11.75 6.10
CA GLU A 56 -13.26 -10.71 6.67
C GLU A 56 -12.38 -9.51 7.07
N PRO A 57 -12.76 -8.27 6.70
CA PRO A 57 -11.98 -7.09 7.02
C PRO A 57 -12.02 -6.85 8.54
N VAL A 58 -10.83 -6.75 9.15
CA VAL A 58 -10.68 -6.54 10.59
C VAL A 58 -9.83 -5.30 10.85
N GLY A 59 -10.44 -4.28 11.44
CA GLY A 59 -9.75 -3.02 11.76
C GLY A 59 -9.41 -2.18 10.52
N THR A 60 -8.33 -1.40 10.62
CA THR A 60 -7.87 -0.52 9.54
C THR A 60 -6.86 -1.24 8.65
N GLU A 61 -7.10 -1.22 7.34
CA GLU A 61 -6.21 -1.82 6.35
C GLU A 61 -5.58 -0.74 5.45
N ILE A 62 -4.30 -0.90 5.12
CA ILE A 62 -3.56 0.00 4.24
C ILE A 62 -3.09 -0.79 3.01
N ALA A 63 -3.62 -0.42 1.84
CA ALA A 63 -3.26 -1.06 0.59
C ALA A 63 -2.08 -0.37 -0.10
N PHE A 64 -1.05 -1.14 -0.47
CA PHE A 64 0.07 -0.67 -1.30
C PHE A 64 -0.15 -1.05 -2.76
N ALA A 65 -0.50 -0.08 -3.61
CA ALA A 65 -0.73 -0.27 -5.04
C ALA A 65 0.38 0.36 -5.91
N GLY A 66 0.55 -0.14 -7.13
CA GLY A 66 1.54 0.37 -8.08
C GLY A 66 2.00 -0.68 -9.10
N ARG A 67 2.66 -0.23 -10.19
CA ARG A 67 3.15 -1.11 -11.28
C ARG A 67 4.05 -2.24 -10.76
N SER A 68 4.25 -3.29 -11.56
CA SER A 68 5.16 -4.38 -11.19
C SER A 68 6.57 -3.84 -10.94
N ASN A 69 7.24 -4.35 -9.92
CA ASN A 69 8.66 -4.07 -9.63
C ASN A 69 9.02 -2.61 -9.32
N VAL A 70 8.05 -1.74 -8.99
CA VAL A 70 8.32 -0.35 -8.57
C VAL A 70 8.81 -0.21 -7.12
N GLY A 71 9.03 -1.32 -6.41
CA GLY A 71 9.58 -1.29 -5.04
C GLY A 71 8.57 -1.43 -3.90
N LYS A 72 7.31 -1.79 -4.15
CA LYS A 72 6.29 -2.01 -3.08
C LYS A 72 6.75 -2.95 -1.98
N SER A 73 7.28 -4.13 -2.34
CA SER A 73 7.81 -5.09 -1.36
C SER A 73 9.03 -4.53 -0.61
N SER A 74 9.88 -3.74 -1.29
CA SER A 74 11.03 -3.08 -0.67
C SER A 74 10.58 -2.02 0.34
N LEU A 75 9.55 -1.24 0.02
CA LEU A 75 8.97 -0.25 0.92
C LEU A 75 8.38 -0.93 2.17
N LEU A 76 7.62 -2.01 2.00
CA LEU A 76 7.04 -2.76 3.12
C LEU A 76 8.13 -3.31 4.06
N ASN A 77 9.19 -3.88 3.48
CA ASN A 77 10.36 -4.36 4.21
C ASN A 77 11.08 -3.20 4.97
N ALA A 78 11.21 -2.04 4.34
CA ALA A 78 11.83 -0.86 4.96
C ALA A 78 10.99 -0.29 6.11
N LEU A 79 9.67 -0.15 5.91
CA LEU A 79 8.74 0.35 6.93
C LEU A 79 8.71 -0.55 8.16
N THR A 80 8.71 -1.88 7.96
CA THR A 80 8.65 -2.85 9.05
C THR A 80 10.01 -3.26 9.61
N ALA A 81 11.09 -2.63 9.14
CA ALA A 81 12.48 -2.99 9.46
C ALA A 81 12.81 -4.49 9.28
N ARG A 82 12.15 -5.18 8.34
CA ARG A 82 12.31 -6.63 8.08
C ARG A 82 12.91 -6.87 6.70
N LYS A 83 13.85 -7.81 6.60
CA LYS A 83 14.58 -8.07 5.33
C LYS A 83 13.82 -8.95 4.33
N ALA A 84 12.83 -9.73 4.77
CA ALA A 84 12.22 -10.77 3.94
C ALA A 84 10.72 -10.98 4.21
N LEU A 85 10.02 -9.98 4.76
CA LEU A 85 8.59 -10.08 5.05
C LEU A 85 7.77 -10.16 3.76
N ALA A 86 7.95 -9.18 2.88
CA ALA A 86 7.39 -9.21 1.53
C ALA A 86 8.44 -9.74 0.55
N ARG A 87 8.14 -10.86 -0.10
CA ARG A 87 9.01 -11.39 -1.16
C ARG A 87 9.05 -10.41 -2.34
N VAL A 88 10.25 -10.02 -2.73
CA VAL A 88 10.50 -9.23 -3.95
C VAL A 88 10.54 -10.23 -5.11
N SER A 89 9.44 -10.39 -5.84
CA SER A 89 9.44 -11.21 -7.06
C SER A 89 9.90 -10.36 -8.25
N HIS A 90 10.93 -10.81 -8.96
CA HIS A 90 11.43 -10.16 -10.17
C HIS A 90 10.72 -10.66 -11.45
N GLN A 91 9.96 -11.76 -11.38
CA GLN A 91 9.30 -12.37 -12.53
C GLN A 91 7.91 -11.74 -12.77
N PRO A 92 7.65 -11.14 -13.95
CA PRO A 92 6.34 -10.56 -14.25
C PRO A 92 5.29 -11.62 -14.59
N GLY A 93 4.12 -11.54 -13.93
CA GLY A 93 2.85 -12.06 -14.44
C GLY A 93 2.56 -13.54 -14.19
N ARG A 94 1.42 -13.81 -13.55
CA ARG A 94 0.34 -14.71 -14.05
C ARG A 94 -0.86 -14.81 -13.11
N THR A 95 -0.69 -14.49 -11.83
CA THR A 95 -1.79 -14.22 -10.87
C THR A 95 -1.26 -13.22 -9.85
N ARG A 96 -1.90 -12.05 -9.69
CA ARG A 96 -1.50 -11.07 -8.66
C ARG A 96 -2.32 -11.37 -7.41
N GLN A 97 -1.74 -12.13 -6.49
CA GLN A 97 -2.34 -12.31 -5.17
C GLN A 97 -2.34 -10.99 -4.40
N LEU A 98 -3.38 -10.75 -3.63
CA LEU A 98 -3.37 -9.73 -2.59
C LEU A 98 -2.75 -10.35 -1.35
N ASN A 99 -1.55 -9.89 -0.98
CA ASN A 99 -0.85 -10.36 0.20
C ASN A 99 -1.20 -9.48 1.39
N PHE A 100 -1.74 -10.10 2.42
CA PHE A 100 -2.09 -9.47 3.68
C PHE A 100 -0.99 -9.72 4.71
N PHE A 101 -0.62 -8.66 5.41
CA PHE A 101 0.35 -8.69 6.49
C PHE A 101 -0.32 -8.12 7.72
N GLN A 102 -0.36 -8.90 8.80
CA GLN A 102 -0.98 -8.49 10.05
C GLN A 102 0.06 -7.84 10.96
N MET A 103 -0.32 -6.75 11.62
CA MET A 103 0.52 -6.04 12.57
C MET A 103 -0.01 -6.26 14.00
N GLU A 104 0.87 -6.64 14.92
CA GLU A 104 0.60 -6.69 16.36
C GLU A 104 0.88 -5.32 16.97
N ALA A 105 0.09 -4.33 16.56
CA ALA A 105 0.19 -2.99 17.12
C ALA A 105 -0.87 -2.76 18.18
N ALA A 106 -0.48 -2.06 19.24
CA ALA A 106 -1.45 -1.46 20.14
C ALA A 106 -2.29 -0.42 19.38
N PRO A 107 -3.55 -0.18 19.77
CA PRO A 107 -4.36 0.86 19.16
C PRO A 107 -3.61 2.21 19.18
N ILE A 108 -3.61 2.89 18.04
CA ILE A 108 -3.17 4.28 17.97
C ILE A 108 -4.32 5.10 18.57
N VAL A 109 -4.11 5.69 19.74
CA VAL A 109 -5.05 6.58 20.44
C VAL A 109 -4.55 8.00 20.43
#